data_AF-A0A357AF33-F1
#
_entry.id   AF-A0A357AF33-F1
#
_cell.length_a   1.000
_cell.length_b   1.000
_cell.length_c   1.000
_cell.angle_alpha   90.00
_cell.angle_beta   90.00
_cell.angle_gamma   90.00
#
_symmetry.space_group_name_H-M   'P 1'
#
loop_
_entity.id
_entity.type
_entity.pdbx_description
1 polymer ?
#
loop_
_entity_poly.entity_id
_entity_poly.type
_entity_poly.pdbx_seq_one_letter_code
_entity_poly.pdbx_strand_id
1 'polypeptide(L)'
;MQYSNAIREQLRPHLGWHGARLSFIALFIIALFRAKTVNLAELATVWGGRTAEASNYKRMQRFFRSFEIEMDKFALMVMSMAQIPQPWVLSIDRTNWSFGQTHFNILMLSVVHEGIGYPLMWTMLKKKKGNSNSE
;
A
#
# COMPACT_ATOMS: atom_id res chain seq x y z
N MET A 1 -14.07 -1.54 -15.53
CA MET A 1 -13.81 -0.15 -15.96
C MET A 1 -14.47 0.88 -15.05
N GLN A 2 -15.71 0.69 -14.60
CA GLN A 2 -16.38 1.67 -13.72
C GLN A 2 -15.66 1.89 -12.37
N TYR A 3 -15.35 0.82 -11.62
CA TYR A 3 -14.68 0.93 -10.32
C TYR A 3 -13.27 1.54 -10.39
N SER A 4 -12.51 1.28 -11.46
CA SER A 4 -11.16 1.82 -11.60
C SER A 4 -11.18 3.34 -11.77
N ASN A 5 -12.19 3.88 -12.46
CA ASN A 5 -12.32 5.33 -12.62
C ASN A 5 -12.72 5.98 -11.29
N ALA A 6 -13.66 5.37 -10.55
CA ALA A 6 -14.06 5.88 -9.24
C ALA A 6 -12.87 5.95 -8.26
N ILE A 7 -12.07 4.87 -8.15
CA ILE A 7 -10.87 4.87 -7.31
C ILE A 7 -9.88 5.94 -7.77
N ARG A 8 -9.68 6.10 -9.08
CA ARG A 8 -8.77 7.09 -9.63
C ARG A 8 -9.16 8.51 -9.23
N GLU A 9 -10.44 8.86 -9.36
CA GLU A 9 -10.92 10.21 -9.02
C GLU A 9 -10.91 10.46 -7.51
N GLN A 10 -11.03 9.42 -6.67
CA GLN A 10 -10.84 9.54 -5.21
C GLN A 10 -9.38 9.77 -4.83
N LEU A 11 -8.42 9.14 -5.52
CA LEU A 11 -6.99 9.28 -5.21
C LEU A 11 -6.36 10.56 -5.77
N ARG A 12 -6.88 11.07 -6.90
CA ARG A 12 -6.31 12.18 -7.65
C ARG A 12 -6.07 13.46 -6.83
N PRO A 13 -6.99 13.92 -5.96
CA PRO A 13 -6.83 15.16 -5.22
C PRO A 13 -5.68 15.14 -4.20
N HIS A 14 -5.28 13.95 -3.74
CA HIS A 14 -4.37 13.82 -2.60
C HIS A 14 -2.91 13.58 -2.99
N LEU A 15 -2.67 12.89 -4.11
CA LEU A 15 -1.34 12.33 -4.41
C LEU A 15 -0.52 13.18 -5.40
N GLY A 16 -1.17 13.98 -6.24
CA GLY A 16 -0.49 14.75 -7.29
C GLY A 16 0.23 13.89 -8.34
N TRP A 17 -0.04 12.60 -8.41
CA TRP A 17 0.64 11.69 -9.34
C TRP A 17 0.14 11.85 -10.77
N HIS A 18 1.02 11.52 -11.73
CA HIS A 18 0.64 11.40 -13.13
C HIS A 18 -0.51 10.40 -13.33
N GLY A 19 -1.44 10.71 -14.23
CA GLY A 19 -2.67 9.92 -14.44
C GLY A 19 -2.42 8.44 -14.71
N ALA A 20 -1.31 8.09 -15.38
CA ALA A 20 -0.92 6.70 -15.60
C ALA A 20 -0.63 5.93 -14.29
N ARG A 21 -0.02 6.58 -13.29
CA ARG A 21 0.24 5.97 -11.97
C ARG A 21 -1.06 5.77 -11.19
N LEU A 22 -1.96 6.75 -11.23
CA LEU A 22 -3.27 6.64 -10.60
C LEU A 22 -4.11 5.52 -11.25
N SER A 23 -4.11 5.45 -12.59
CA SER A 23 -4.77 4.36 -13.32
C SER A 23 -4.16 2.99 -13.00
N PHE A 24 -2.84 2.90 -12.86
CA PHE A 24 -2.18 1.67 -12.43
C PHE A 24 -2.65 1.24 -11.04
N ILE A 25 -2.57 2.12 -10.03
CA ILE A 25 -2.95 1.77 -8.65
C ILE A 25 -4.44 1.43 -8.55
N ALA A 26 -5.31 2.13 -9.26
CA ALA A 26 -6.73 1.80 -9.28
C ALA A 26 -6.99 0.37 -9.79
N LEU A 27 -6.29 -0.05 -10.85
CA LEU A 27 -6.36 -1.43 -11.35
C LEU A 27 -5.70 -2.42 -10.38
N PHE A 28 -4.58 -2.03 -9.77
CA PHE A 28 -3.86 -2.84 -8.81
C PHE A 28 -4.70 -3.17 -7.57
N ILE A 29 -5.38 -2.18 -7.01
CA ILE A 29 -6.31 -2.38 -5.88
C ILE A 29 -7.43 -3.36 -6.25
N ILE A 30 -8.02 -3.21 -7.44
CA ILE A 30 -9.06 -4.14 -7.91
C ILE A 30 -8.50 -5.56 -8.07
N ALA A 31 -7.29 -5.72 -8.61
CA ALA A 31 -6.64 -7.02 -8.75
C ALA A 31 -6.37 -7.68 -7.39
N LEU A 32 -5.90 -6.91 -6.40
CA LEU A 32 -5.70 -7.39 -5.02
C LEU A 32 -6.99 -7.94 -4.42
N PHE A 33 -8.11 -7.23 -4.56
CA PHE A 33 -9.40 -7.70 -4.04
C PHE A 33 -9.92 -8.94 -4.75
N ARG A 34 -9.67 -9.07 -6.05
CA ARG A 34 -10.11 -10.22 -6.86
C ARG A 34 -9.32 -11.48 -6.55
N ALA A 35 -7.99 -11.38 -6.56
CA ALA A 35 -7.12 -12.53 -6.37
C ALA A 35 -6.81 -12.82 -4.89
N LYS A 36 -7.07 -11.87 -3.98
CA LYS A 36 -6.82 -12.01 -2.53
C LYS A 36 -5.39 -12.45 -2.21
N THR A 37 -4.44 -11.97 -3.00
CA THR A 37 -3.02 -12.33 -2.95
C THR A 37 -2.18 -11.10 -3.28
N VAL A 38 -0.95 -11.08 -2.80
CA VAL A 38 0.06 -10.07 -3.16
C VAL A 38 1.07 -10.60 -4.20
N ASN A 39 0.91 -11.84 -4.64
CA ASN A 39 1.76 -12.44 -5.66
C ASN A 39 1.51 -11.78 -7.02
N LEU A 40 2.51 -11.05 -7.55
CA LEU A 40 2.39 -10.32 -8.82
C LEU A 40 2.07 -11.24 -10.01
N ALA A 41 2.52 -12.50 -10.00
CA ALA A 41 2.24 -13.45 -11.07
C ALA A 41 0.75 -13.84 -11.08
N GLU A 42 0.19 -14.12 -9.90
CA GLU A 42 -1.25 -14.38 -9.74
C GLU A 42 -2.08 -13.14 -10.06
N LEU A 43 -1.65 -11.96 -9.61
CA LEU A 43 -2.32 -10.68 -9.91
C LEU A 43 -2.35 -10.38 -11.41
N ALA A 44 -1.33 -10.79 -12.16
CA ALA A 44 -1.25 -10.58 -13.60
C ALA A 44 -2.36 -11.33 -14.38
N THR A 45 -2.85 -12.45 -13.84
CA THR A 45 -3.95 -13.24 -14.44
C THR A 45 -5.32 -12.54 -14.31
N VAL A 46 -5.51 -11.71 -13.27
CA VAL A 46 -6.80 -11.05 -12.98
C VAL A 46 -6.83 -9.55 -13.31
N TRP A 47 -5.74 -9.00 -13.85
CA TRP A 47 -5.56 -7.59 -14.16
C TRP A 47 -6.61 -7.03 -15.13
N GLY A 48 -7.15 -7.90 -15.99
CA GLY A 48 -8.21 -7.60 -16.94
C GLY A 48 -7.72 -6.98 -18.27
N GLY A 49 -8.63 -6.94 -19.24
CA GLY A 49 -8.35 -6.48 -20.61
C GLY A 49 -7.77 -7.56 -21.53
N ARG A 50 -7.47 -7.19 -22.79
CA ARG A 50 -6.92 -8.10 -23.82
C ARG A 50 -5.38 -8.16 -23.81
N THR A 51 -4.75 -7.72 -22.72
CA THR A 51 -3.28 -7.67 -22.63
C THR A 51 -2.76 -9.01 -22.13
N ALA A 52 -1.69 -9.53 -22.74
CA ALA A 52 -1.03 -10.75 -22.29
C ALA A 52 -0.58 -10.65 -20.81
N GLU A 53 -0.72 -11.75 -20.07
CA GLU A 53 -0.38 -11.81 -18.63
C GLU A 53 1.08 -11.40 -18.37
N ALA A 54 2.02 -11.88 -19.19
CA ALA A 54 3.43 -11.51 -19.10
C ALA A 54 3.67 -10.00 -19.21
N SER A 55 2.85 -9.30 -20.01
CA SER A 55 2.92 -7.84 -20.14
C SER A 55 2.36 -7.12 -18.91
N ASN A 56 1.31 -7.66 -18.29
CA ASN A 56 0.77 -7.14 -17.02
C ASN A 56 1.77 -7.35 -15.88
N TYR A 57 2.38 -8.53 -15.79
CA TYR A 57 3.42 -8.83 -14.81
C TYR A 57 4.59 -7.85 -14.90
N LYS A 58 5.15 -7.65 -16.10
CA LYS A 58 6.22 -6.67 -16.34
C LYS A 58 5.80 -5.23 -16.00
N ARG A 59 4.53 -4.87 -16.24
CA ARG A 59 3.99 -3.54 -15.88
C ARG A 59 4.02 -3.33 -14.36
N MET A 60 3.60 -4.33 -13.58
CA MET A 60 3.64 -4.24 -12.11
C MET A 60 5.06 -4.16 -11.58
N GLN A 61 5.97 -5.00 -12.10
CA GLN A 61 7.38 -4.96 -11.74
C GLN A 61 8.01 -3.59 -12.01
N ARG A 62 7.72 -2.99 -13.17
CA ARG A 62 8.20 -1.64 -13.51
C ARG A 62 7.67 -0.58 -12.56
N PHE A 63 6.38 -0.66 -12.20
CA PHE A 63 5.80 0.28 -11.25
C PHE A 63 6.54 0.23 -9.91
N PHE A 64 6.61 -0.93 -9.26
CA PHE A 64 7.24 -1.05 -7.94
C PHE A 64 8.76 -0.84 -7.94
N ARG A 65 9.45 -1.00 -9.07
CA ARG A 65 10.89 -0.72 -9.17
C ARG A 65 11.22 0.77 -9.02
N SER A 66 10.37 1.63 -9.55
CA SER A 66 10.66 3.08 -9.67
C SER A 66 9.73 3.96 -8.84
N PHE A 67 8.92 3.35 -7.98
CA PHE A 67 7.85 4.06 -7.29
C PHE A 67 8.19 4.23 -5.81
N GLU A 68 8.46 5.48 -5.44
CA GLU A 68 8.62 5.91 -4.07
C GLU A 68 7.33 6.59 -3.60
N ILE A 69 6.94 6.29 -2.36
CA ILE A 69 5.79 6.92 -1.71
C ILE A 69 6.31 8.06 -0.84
N GLU A 70 5.84 9.27 -1.12
CA GLU A 70 6.00 10.42 -0.22
C GLU A 70 5.10 10.21 1.00
N MET A 71 5.70 9.80 2.12
CA MET A 71 5.01 9.31 3.32
C MET A 71 4.13 10.38 3.98
N ASP A 72 4.54 11.64 3.91
CA ASP A 72 3.77 12.81 4.33
C ASP A 72 2.48 12.97 3.50
N LYS A 73 2.56 12.89 2.17
CA LYS A 73 1.39 12.94 1.28
C LYS A 73 0.49 11.73 1.49
N PHE A 74 1.06 10.56 1.72
CA PHE A 74 0.30 9.36 2.04
C PHE A 74 -0.48 9.52 3.36
N ALA A 75 0.17 10.00 4.42
CA ALA A 75 -0.49 10.25 5.70
C ALA A 75 -1.63 11.28 5.57
N LEU A 76 -1.40 12.39 4.85
CA LEU A 76 -2.42 13.40 4.58
C LEU A 76 -3.59 12.84 3.76
N MET A 77 -3.31 12.01 2.74
CA MET A 77 -4.33 11.31 1.98
C MET A 77 -5.19 10.43 2.89
N VAL A 78 -4.57 9.57 3.70
CA VAL A 78 -5.27 8.65 4.60
C VAL A 78 -6.18 9.43 5.55
N MET A 79 -5.66 10.49 6.18
CA MET A 79 -6.46 11.30 7.12
C MET A 79 -7.58 12.06 6.42
N SER A 80 -7.33 12.59 5.21
CA SER A 80 -8.36 13.26 4.42
C SER A 80 -9.48 12.32 3.98
N MET A 81 -9.16 11.07 3.66
CA MET A 81 -10.15 10.08 3.26
C MET A 81 -10.91 9.50 4.46
N ALA A 82 -10.22 9.28 5.58
CA ALA A 82 -10.81 8.70 6.79
C ALA A 82 -11.70 9.69 7.57
N GLN A 83 -11.47 11.00 7.44
CA GLN A 83 -12.28 12.06 8.08
C GLN A 83 -12.44 11.88 9.60
N ILE A 84 -11.37 11.43 10.26
CA ILE A 84 -11.38 11.12 11.69
C ILE A 84 -11.37 12.42 12.52
N PRO A 85 -12.37 12.67 13.39
CA PRO A 85 -12.42 13.87 14.21
C PRO A 85 -11.32 13.87 15.27
N GLN A 86 -10.91 15.07 15.68
CA GLN A 86 -9.97 15.26 16.79
C GLN A 86 -10.68 15.16 18.16
N PRO A 87 -9.94 14.84 19.24
CA PRO A 87 -8.50 14.54 19.28
C PRO A 87 -8.18 13.14 18.74
N TRP A 88 -7.02 13.00 18.08
CA TRP A 88 -6.57 11.71 17.54
C TRP A 88 -5.84 10.89 18.60
N VAL A 89 -6.14 9.59 18.62
CA VAL A 89 -5.34 8.60 19.35
C VAL A 89 -4.32 8.02 18.40
N LEU A 90 -3.04 8.13 18.74
CA LEU A 90 -1.95 7.55 17.97
C LEU A 90 -1.53 6.20 18.55
N SER A 91 -1.27 5.25 17.68
CA SER A 91 -0.67 3.96 18.03
C SER A 91 0.61 3.76 17.25
N ILE A 92 1.63 3.26 17.93
CA ILE A 92 2.86 2.78 17.32
C ILE A 92 2.96 1.30 17.64
N ASP A 93 3.06 0.48 16.61
CA ASP A 93 3.21 -0.96 16.77
C ASP A 93 4.29 -1.52 15.83
N ARG A 94 4.90 -2.63 16.24
CA ARG A 94 5.89 -3.33 15.44
C ARG A 94 5.28 -4.59 14.86
N THR A 95 5.33 -4.74 13.54
CA THR A 95 5.00 -5.99 12.86
C THR A 95 6.26 -6.62 12.25
N ASN A 96 6.34 -7.96 12.27
CA ASN A 96 7.44 -8.71 11.67
C ASN A 96 6.89 -9.65 10.60
N TRP A 97 7.22 -9.37 9.35
CA TRP A 97 6.88 -10.27 8.25
C TRP A 97 8.08 -11.15 7.93
N SER A 98 7.83 -12.42 7.62
CA SER A 98 8.88 -13.38 7.28
C SER A 98 8.67 -13.90 5.88
N PHE A 99 9.70 -13.81 5.04
CA PHE A 99 9.72 -14.33 3.68
C PHE A 99 10.94 -15.23 3.52
N GLY A 100 10.73 -16.54 3.65
CA GLY A 100 11.84 -17.49 3.78
C GLY A 100 12.74 -17.13 4.95
N GLN A 101 14.01 -16.86 4.66
CA GLN A 101 15.01 -16.44 5.66
C GLN A 101 15.07 -14.92 5.88
N THR A 102 14.35 -14.15 5.06
CA THR A 102 14.33 -12.69 5.14
C THR A 102 13.25 -12.24 6.12
N HIS A 103 13.61 -11.40 7.07
CA HIS A 103 12.70 -10.79 8.02
C HIS A 103 12.55 -9.29 7.75
N PHE A 104 11.29 -8.84 7.67
CA PHE A 104 10.91 -7.45 7.51
C PHE A 104 10.30 -6.96 8.81
N ASN A 105 11.10 -6.25 9.60
CA ASN A 105 10.64 -5.60 10.83
C ASN A 105 10.17 -4.19 10.49
N ILE A 106 8.87 -3.97 10.59
CA ILE A 106 8.21 -2.71 10.25
C ILE A 106 7.72 -2.07 11.55
N LEU A 107 8.19 -0.86 11.84
CA LEU A 107 7.60 -0.01 12.86
C LEU A 107 6.55 0.86 12.18
N MET A 108 5.29 0.77 12.59
CA MET A 108 4.16 1.46 11.97
C MET A 108 3.54 2.45 12.96
N LEU A 109 3.30 3.67 12.48
CA LEU A 109 2.52 4.71 13.15
C LEU A 109 1.14 4.77 12.50
N SER A 110 0.09 4.75 13.33
CA SER A 110 -1.30 4.79 12.90
C SER A 110 -2.15 5.72 13.77
N VAL A 111 -3.22 6.27 13.21
CA VAL A 111 -4.33 6.82 13.99
C VAL A 111 -5.31 5.70 14.30
N VAL A 112 -5.74 5.59 15.55
CA VAL A 112 -6.74 4.61 15.97
C VAL A 112 -8.10 5.28 16.08
N HIS A 113 -9.09 4.72 15.40
CA HIS A 113 -10.46 5.18 15.47
C HIS A 113 -11.40 3.98 15.33
N GLU A 114 -12.39 3.87 16.23
CA GLU A 114 -13.39 2.78 16.25
C GLU A 114 -12.80 1.36 16.15
N GLY A 115 -11.66 1.13 16.83
CA GLY A 115 -10.99 -0.18 16.83
C GLY A 115 -10.18 -0.48 15.55
N ILE A 116 -10.09 0.47 14.62
CA ILE A 116 -9.31 0.35 13.37
C ILE A 116 -8.07 1.22 13.45
N GLY A 117 -6.91 0.67 13.08
CA GLY A 117 -5.66 1.40 12.90
C GLY A 117 -5.49 1.88 11.46
N TYR A 118 -5.54 3.19 11.24
CA TYR A 118 -5.30 3.83 9.95
C TYR A 118 -3.80 4.15 9.80
N PRO A 119 -3.07 3.46 8.91
CA PRO A 119 -1.62 3.62 8.81
C PRO A 119 -1.26 4.99 8.25
N LEU A 120 -0.36 5.68 8.94
CA LEU A 120 0.15 6.98 8.51
C LEU A 120 1.56 6.85 7.95
N MET A 121 2.44 6.22 8.71
CA MET A 121 3.86 6.14 8.39
C MET A 121 4.44 4.81 8.87
N TRP A 122 5.54 4.41 8.26
CA TRP A 122 6.30 3.24 8.68
C TRP A 122 7.79 3.42 8.38
N THR A 123 8.60 2.67 9.09
CA THR A 123 10.03 2.55 8.80
C THR A 123 10.50 1.11 9.00
N MET A 124 11.51 0.73 8.22
CA MET A 124 12.16 -0.56 8.34
C MET A 124 13.19 -0.51 9.47
N LEU A 125 12.98 -1.33 10.50
CA LEU A 125 13.94 -1.45 11.59
C LEU A 125 15.13 -2.31 11.14
N LYS A 126 16.35 -1.89 11.47
CA LYS A 126 17.60 -2.62 11.17
C LYS A 126 17.75 -3.95 11.92
N LYS A 127 16.85 -4.27 12.86
CA LYS A 127 16.96 -5.41 13.78
C LYS A 127 16.74 -6.76 13.08
N LYS A 128 17.48 -7.78 13.53
CA LYS A 128 17.16 -9.20 13.29
C LYS A 128 15.97 -9.61 14.19
N LYS A 129 15.34 -10.74 13.85
CA LYS A 129 14.12 -11.32 14.46
C LYS A 129 14.11 -11.17 16.00
N GLY A 130 13.15 -10.42 16.58
CA GLY A 130 12.99 -10.27 18.04
C GLY A 130 12.46 -8.90 18.47
N ASN A 131 12.08 -8.78 19.76
CA ASN A 131 11.63 -7.52 20.38
C ASN A 131 12.76 -6.71 21.04
N SER A 132 13.84 -7.37 21.44
CA SER A 132 14.94 -6.77 22.20
C SER A 132 16.10 -6.33 21.32
N ASN A 133 16.81 -5.29 21.76
CA ASN A 133 18.23 -5.13 21.44
C ASN A 133 18.95 -5.67 22.68
N SER A 134 19.46 -6.89 22.59
CA SER A 134 20.52 -7.31 23.50
C SER A 134 21.81 -7.05 22.72
N GLU A 135 22.71 -6.28 23.31
CA GLU A 135 24.12 -6.33 22.90
C GLU A 135 24.67 -7.76 23.11
#